data_AF-A0A158QP23-F1
#
_entry.id   AF-A0A158QP23-F1
#
_cell.length_a   1.000
_cell.length_b   1.000
_cell.length_c   1.000
_cell.angle_alpha   90.00
_cell.angle_beta   90.00
_cell.angle_gamma   90.00
#
_symmetry.space_group_name_H-M   'P 1'
#
loop_
_entity.id
_entity.type
_entity.pdbx_description
1 polymer ?
#
loop_
_entity_poly.entity_id
_entity_poly.type
_entity_poly.pdbx_seq_one_letter_code
_entity_poly.pdbx_strand_id
1 'polypeptide(L)'
;MKTRTSTQTLWYEPWVCHRVFEDVSIRSWINSDLMVRAMGVPSCVRRCIDPFLDQVSKLWNLRDIVENVKPLCKSHAEAVKCLKKARVCDTHNLFDIASSSVKKMCGERAALFEKVKPCLTRYGDATAQLCDSKCHGRANVTAFLNSPAIVRAAKMGGNLLAVNDHLGGLCSSFNCMLPCATAELNKVCPLSGWLTLDILLQPMEAVSEMLLKAPLSIKDFVAKKLDRRCRFAIQKSEMIKLRKGQFNYS
;
A
#
# COMPACT_ATOMS: atom_id res chain seq x y z
N MET A 1 67.39 36.41 20.75
CA MET A 1 66.24 36.78 19.88
C MET A 1 65.49 35.50 19.56
N LYS A 2 64.37 35.12 20.20
CA LYS A 2 62.99 35.64 20.01
C LYS A 2 62.77 36.02 18.54
N THR A 3 61.95 35.32 17.76
CA THR A 3 60.50 35.17 17.97
C THR A 3 59.90 33.93 17.29
N ARG A 4 58.86 33.39 17.95
CA ARG A 4 57.86 32.43 17.48
C ARG A 4 57.11 32.94 16.24
N THR A 5 56.75 32.02 15.36
CA THR A 5 55.49 32.06 14.61
C THR A 5 54.81 30.70 14.71
N SER A 6 53.71 30.69 15.46
CA SER A 6 52.69 29.66 15.48
C SER A 6 51.64 30.08 14.45
N THR A 7 51.12 29.18 13.61
CA THR A 7 49.66 29.02 13.43
C THR A 7 49.30 27.87 12.49
N GLN A 8 48.41 27.01 13.02
CA GLN A 8 47.29 26.33 12.35
C GLN A 8 47.56 25.34 11.21
N THR A 9 47.75 24.09 11.60
CA THR A 9 47.31 22.91 10.84
C THR A 9 45.78 22.94 10.70
N LEU A 10 45.30 23.26 9.50
CA LEU A 10 43.93 23.02 9.07
C LEU A 10 43.71 21.50 8.95
N TRP A 11 43.01 20.94 9.93
CA TRP A 11 42.41 19.61 9.84
C TRP A 11 41.31 19.66 8.77
N TYR A 12 41.62 19.24 7.55
CA TYR A 12 40.61 18.83 6.58
C TYR A 12 40.18 17.40 6.96
N GLU A 13 39.09 17.30 7.72
CA GLU A 13 38.34 16.05 7.83
C GLU A 13 37.72 15.74 6.46
N PRO A 14 38.02 14.58 5.84
CA PRO A 14 37.18 14.07 4.78
C PRO A 14 35.88 13.66 5.45
N TRP A 15 34.78 14.30 5.06
CA TRP A 15 33.43 13.81 5.31
C TRP A 15 33.35 12.38 4.79
N VAL A 16 33.50 11.43 5.70
CA VAL A 16 33.13 10.05 5.50
C VAL A 16 31.62 10.07 5.30
N CYS A 17 31.17 10.15 4.04
CA CYS A 17 29.84 9.69 3.66
C CYS A 17 29.79 8.22 4.00
N HIS A 18 29.40 7.92 5.25
CA HIS A 18 29.08 6.58 5.68
C HIS A 18 28.06 6.02 4.70
N ARG A 19 28.47 4.97 4.00
CA ARG A 19 27.63 4.09 3.19
C ARG A 19 26.36 3.76 3.98
N VAL A 20 25.24 4.33 3.54
CA VAL A 20 23.91 3.73 3.76
C VAL A 20 23.56 3.02 2.45
N PHE A 21 24.37 2.03 2.12
CA PHE A 21 24.16 1.11 1.00
C PHE A 21 24.87 -0.19 1.37
N GLU A 22 24.29 -0.90 2.34
CA GLU A 22 24.50 -2.33 2.58
C GLU A 22 23.63 -2.72 3.77
N ASP A 23 22.34 -2.86 3.49
CA ASP A 23 21.53 -3.88 4.14
C ASP A 23 20.41 -4.27 3.17
N VAL A 24 20.82 -4.84 2.03
CA VAL A 24 19.91 -5.62 1.19
C VAL A 24 19.72 -6.95 1.94
N SER A 25 18.87 -6.90 2.96
CA SER A 25 18.36 -8.11 3.60
C SER A 25 17.57 -8.89 2.56
N ILE A 26 18.20 -9.96 2.10
CA ILE A 26 17.64 -11.01 1.27
C ILE A 26 16.57 -11.73 2.11
N ARG A 27 15.30 -11.26 2.04
CA ARG A 27 14.03 -12.02 2.14
C ARG A 27 12.85 -11.07 2.40
N SER A 28 12.37 -10.45 1.33
CA SER A 28 11.01 -9.88 1.28
C SER A 28 10.48 -10.05 -0.14
N TRP A 29 9.37 -10.77 -0.29
CA TRP A 29 8.81 -11.17 -1.59
C TRP A 29 8.10 -10.02 -2.33
N ILE A 30 7.93 -8.84 -1.70
CA ILE A 30 7.44 -7.62 -2.33
C ILE A 30 8.27 -6.42 -1.82
N ASN A 31 8.92 -5.70 -2.73
CA ASN A 31 9.67 -4.49 -2.41
C ASN A 31 8.71 -3.29 -2.24
N SER A 32 8.08 -3.20 -1.07
CA SER A 32 7.15 -2.11 -0.73
C SER A 32 7.81 -0.72 -0.80
N ASP A 33 9.11 -0.61 -0.50
CA ASP A 33 9.88 0.65 -0.63
C ASP A 33 9.98 1.08 -2.10
N LEU A 34 10.30 0.16 -3.01
CA LEU A 34 10.30 0.42 -4.45
C LEU A 34 8.95 0.94 -4.93
N MET A 35 7.86 0.32 -4.47
CA MET A 35 6.49 0.73 -4.83
C MET A 35 6.21 2.18 -4.41
N VAL A 36 6.43 2.52 -3.14
CA VAL A 36 6.13 3.87 -2.64
C VAL A 36 7.07 4.93 -3.24
N ARG A 37 8.32 4.58 -3.56
CA ARG A 37 9.23 5.47 -4.29
C ARG A 37 8.74 5.71 -5.72
N ALA A 38 8.29 4.67 -6.42
CA ALA A 38 7.76 4.81 -7.78
C ALA A 38 6.50 5.71 -7.82
N MET A 39 5.69 5.65 -6.76
CA MET A 39 4.54 6.54 -6.56
C MET A 39 4.92 7.98 -6.16
N GLY A 40 6.21 8.26 -5.95
CA GLY A 40 6.69 9.59 -5.59
C GLY A 40 6.52 9.96 -4.12
N VAL A 41 6.40 8.97 -3.23
CA VAL A 41 6.28 9.24 -1.80
C VAL A 41 7.58 9.85 -1.27
N PRO A 42 7.54 11.06 -0.70
CA PRO A 42 8.74 11.78 -0.28
C PRO A 42 9.44 11.05 0.87
N SER A 43 10.77 11.22 0.96
CA SER A 43 11.61 10.57 1.98
C SER A 43 11.15 10.85 3.40
N CYS A 44 10.59 12.04 3.64
CA CYS A 44 10.12 12.47 4.94
C CYS A 44 8.90 11.63 5.42
N VAL A 45 8.04 11.18 4.49
CA VAL A 45 6.95 10.22 4.78
C VAL A 45 7.50 8.83 4.94
N ARG A 46 8.38 8.39 4.03
CA ARG A 46 8.93 7.03 4.02
C ARG A 46 9.53 6.64 5.37
N ARG A 47 10.34 7.53 5.98
CA ARG A 47 10.88 7.34 7.33
C ARG A 47 9.84 7.01 8.41
N CYS A 48 8.63 7.57 8.29
CA CYS A 48 7.54 7.27 9.23
C CYS A 48 6.81 5.97 8.92
N ILE A 49 6.70 5.60 7.64
CA ILE A 49 5.86 4.48 7.19
C ILE A 49 6.64 3.20 6.94
N ASP A 50 7.97 3.23 6.88
CA ASP A 50 8.81 2.05 6.60
C ASP A 50 8.52 0.86 7.54
N PRO A 51 8.38 1.03 8.87
CA PRO A 51 7.99 -0.07 9.77
C PRO A 51 6.61 -0.65 9.45
N PHE A 52 5.68 0.20 8.99
CA PHE A 52 4.36 -0.23 8.56
C PHE A 52 4.43 -1.00 7.22
N LEU A 53 5.23 -0.52 6.26
CA LEU A 53 5.45 -1.20 4.99
C LEU A 53 6.11 -2.58 5.15
N ASP A 54 6.95 -2.77 6.18
CA ASP A 54 7.48 -4.09 6.54
C ASP A 54 6.35 -5.04 6.98
N GLN A 55 5.40 -4.57 7.79
CA GLN A 55 4.25 -5.41 8.19
C GLN A 55 3.34 -5.71 7.01
N VAL A 56 3.09 -4.73 6.12
CA VAL A 56 2.37 -4.96 4.86
C VAL A 56 3.11 -6.02 4.02
N SER A 57 4.45 -6.00 4.00
CA SER A 57 5.26 -6.95 3.24
C SER A 57 5.05 -8.40 3.67
N LYS A 58 4.79 -8.65 4.95
CA LYS A 58 4.55 -9.98 5.52
C LYS A 58 3.22 -10.58 5.07
N LEU A 59 2.19 -9.74 4.95
CA LEU A 59 0.85 -10.16 4.50
C LEU A 59 0.85 -10.69 3.06
N TRP A 60 1.79 -10.24 2.24
CA TRP A 60 1.92 -10.68 0.86
C TRP A 60 2.31 -12.16 0.69
N ASN A 61 2.77 -12.83 1.75
CA ASN A 61 2.99 -14.27 1.68
C ASN A 61 1.69 -15.08 1.78
N LEU A 62 0.56 -14.41 2.08
CA LEU A 62 -0.75 -15.03 2.27
C LEU A 62 -0.70 -16.17 3.31
N ARG A 63 0.09 -15.96 4.35
CA ARG A 63 0.29 -16.87 5.49
C ARG A 63 0.23 -16.07 6.78
N ASP A 64 -0.37 -16.68 7.79
CA ASP A 64 -0.60 -16.13 9.10
C ASP A 64 -1.24 -14.72 9.01
N ILE A 65 -2.13 -14.49 8.03
CA ILE A 65 -2.63 -13.15 7.69
C ILE A 65 -3.28 -12.53 8.93
N VAL A 66 -4.12 -13.32 9.62
CA VAL A 66 -4.88 -12.90 10.80
C VAL A 66 -3.96 -12.61 11.99
N GLU A 67 -2.92 -13.42 12.20
CA GLU A 67 -1.98 -13.21 13.31
C GLU A 67 -1.10 -11.96 13.08
N ASN A 68 -0.85 -11.61 11.82
CA ASN A 68 -0.12 -10.40 11.44
C ASN A 68 -0.96 -9.12 11.47
N VAL A 69 -2.28 -9.19 11.71
CA VAL A 69 -3.14 -7.99 11.82
C VAL A 69 -2.77 -7.11 13.01
N LYS A 70 -2.49 -7.69 14.18
CA LYS A 70 -2.16 -6.91 15.38
C LYS A 70 -0.84 -6.11 15.22
N PRO A 71 0.28 -6.71 14.76
CA PRO A 71 1.48 -5.96 14.38
C PRO A 71 1.23 -4.88 13.32
N LEU A 72 0.41 -5.17 12.30
CA LEU A 72 0.02 -4.19 11.28
C LEU A 72 -0.71 -2.99 11.90
N CYS A 73 -1.71 -3.22 12.75
CA CYS A 73 -2.44 -2.15 13.44
C CYS A 73 -1.53 -1.28 14.31
N LYS A 74 -0.60 -1.90 15.03
CA LYS A 74 0.37 -1.18 15.88
C LYS A 74 1.28 -0.28 15.04
N SER A 75 1.90 -0.83 14.00
CA SER A 75 2.81 -0.08 13.12
C SER A 75 2.09 1.03 12.34
N HIS A 76 0.82 0.83 11.98
CA HIS A 76 -0.03 1.87 11.38
C HIS A 76 -0.25 3.04 12.35
N ALA A 77 -0.62 2.77 13.60
CA ALA A 77 -0.80 3.82 14.60
C ALA A 77 0.49 4.61 14.88
N GLU A 78 1.63 3.92 14.90
CA GLU A 78 2.96 4.55 15.04
C GLU A 78 3.30 5.44 13.83
N ALA A 79 3.03 4.97 12.61
CA ALA A 79 3.22 5.74 11.39
C ALA A 79 2.37 7.01 11.37
N VAL A 80 1.08 6.92 11.72
CA VAL A 80 0.19 8.10 11.85
C VAL A 80 0.73 9.08 12.89
N LYS A 81 1.17 8.58 14.06
CA LYS A 81 1.74 9.42 15.12
C LYS A 81 3.03 10.12 14.68
N CYS A 82 3.88 9.44 13.91
CA CYS A 82 5.09 10.01 13.33
C CYS A 82 4.77 11.14 12.34
N LEU A 83 3.85 10.89 11.40
CA LEU A 83 3.45 11.87 10.38
C LEU A 83 2.82 13.12 11.00
N LYS A 84 2.00 12.99 12.05
CA LYS A 84 1.43 14.14 12.77
C LYS A 84 2.48 15.03 13.45
N LYS A 85 3.63 14.46 13.83
CA LYS A 85 4.74 15.21 14.45
C LYS A 85 5.65 15.86 13.40
N ALA A 86 5.68 15.33 12.18
CA ALA A 86 6.52 15.82 11.10
C ALA A 86 5.95 17.12 10.50
N ARG A 87 6.30 18.26 11.11
CA ARG A 87 5.84 19.62 10.70
C ARG A 87 6.14 19.97 9.22
N VAL A 88 7.05 19.26 8.57
CA VAL A 88 7.54 19.53 7.21
C VAL A 88 6.94 18.55 6.17
N CYS A 89 6.13 17.57 6.58
CA CYS A 89 5.50 16.60 5.67
C CYS A 89 3.99 16.82 5.57
N ASP A 90 3.54 17.69 4.66
CA ASP A 90 2.11 17.98 4.41
C ASP A 90 1.40 16.90 3.54
N THR A 91 1.73 15.64 3.79
CA THR A 91 1.18 14.49 3.05
C THR A 91 0.50 13.49 3.98
N HIS A 92 0.22 13.90 5.23
CA HIS A 92 -0.53 13.10 6.21
C HIS A 92 -1.86 12.59 5.63
N ASN A 93 -2.58 13.46 4.91
CA ASN A 93 -3.88 13.11 4.32
C ASN A 93 -3.76 11.96 3.30
N LEU A 94 -2.72 11.94 2.47
CA LEU A 94 -2.52 10.88 1.47
C LEU A 94 -2.23 9.54 2.12
N PHE A 95 -1.42 9.51 3.18
CA PHE A 95 -1.19 8.28 3.93
C PHE A 95 -2.47 7.77 4.60
N ASP A 96 -3.25 8.67 5.22
CA ASP A 96 -4.52 8.33 5.85
C ASP A 96 -5.51 7.71 4.85
N ILE A 97 -5.57 8.24 3.62
CA ILE A 97 -6.40 7.71 2.54
C ILE A 97 -5.88 6.33 2.08
N ALA A 98 -4.59 6.22 1.77
CA ALA A 98 -3.97 5.00 1.27
C ALA A 98 -4.04 3.84 2.28
N SER A 99 -3.95 4.16 3.58
CA SER A 99 -3.99 3.19 4.68
C SER A 99 -5.36 3.04 5.33
N SER A 100 -6.41 3.64 4.74
CA SER A 100 -7.75 3.70 5.35
C SER A 100 -8.40 2.32 5.56
N SER A 101 -8.04 1.29 4.79
CA SER A 101 -8.41 -0.10 5.08
C SER A 101 -7.92 -0.54 6.46
N VAL A 102 -6.66 -0.26 6.79
CA VAL A 102 -6.06 -0.63 8.08
C VAL A 102 -6.73 0.17 9.20
N LYS A 103 -6.94 1.47 8.99
CA LYS A 103 -7.70 2.31 9.94
C LYS A 103 -9.09 1.75 10.22
N LYS A 104 -9.81 1.32 9.18
CA LYS A 104 -11.16 0.74 9.30
C LYS A 104 -11.13 -0.60 10.04
N MET A 105 -10.22 -1.50 9.65
CA MET A 105 -10.04 -2.82 10.27
C MET A 105 -9.67 -2.72 11.75
N CYS A 106 -8.69 -1.89 12.08
CA CYS A 106 -8.14 -1.73 13.43
C CYS A 106 -8.98 -0.80 14.32
N GLY A 107 -9.94 -0.07 13.75
CA GLY A 107 -10.82 0.86 14.45
C GLY A 107 -12.28 0.43 14.36
N GLU A 108 -13.03 1.02 13.42
CA GLU A 108 -14.49 0.86 13.26
C GLU A 108 -14.96 -0.61 13.19
N ARG A 109 -14.15 -1.47 12.59
CA ARG A 109 -14.47 -2.89 12.39
C ARG A 109 -13.72 -3.83 13.34
N ALA A 110 -12.93 -3.33 14.28
CA ALA A 110 -12.11 -4.16 15.16
C ALA A 110 -12.95 -5.17 15.95
N ALA A 111 -14.06 -4.74 16.54
CA ALA A 111 -14.95 -5.62 17.29
C ALA A 111 -15.60 -6.72 16.42
N LEU A 112 -15.89 -6.43 15.16
CA LEU A 112 -16.41 -7.43 14.22
C LEU A 112 -15.30 -8.39 13.77
N PHE A 113 -14.11 -7.87 13.52
CA PHE A 113 -12.93 -8.66 13.17
C PHE A 113 -12.59 -9.67 14.27
N GLU A 114 -12.57 -9.25 15.53
CA GLU A 114 -12.30 -10.15 16.67
C GLU A 114 -13.34 -11.28 16.79
N LYS A 115 -14.61 -11.03 16.44
CA LYS A 115 -15.66 -12.07 16.44
C LYS A 115 -15.43 -13.14 15.37
N VAL A 116 -14.97 -12.75 14.18
CA VAL A 116 -14.73 -13.68 13.07
C VAL A 116 -13.30 -14.25 13.06
N LYS A 117 -12.41 -13.69 13.90
CA LYS A 117 -11.01 -14.06 14.00
C LYS A 117 -10.77 -15.57 14.10
N PRO A 118 -11.45 -16.35 14.97
CA PRO A 118 -11.20 -17.79 15.06
C PRO A 118 -11.45 -18.53 13.74
N CYS A 119 -12.46 -18.11 12.99
CA CYS A 119 -12.75 -18.69 11.68
C CYS A 119 -11.70 -18.27 10.64
N LEU A 120 -11.36 -16.98 10.61
CA LEU A 120 -10.36 -16.46 9.68
C LEU A 120 -8.96 -17.04 9.94
N THR A 121 -8.56 -17.28 11.19
CA THR A 121 -7.29 -17.96 11.50
C THR A 121 -7.26 -19.37 10.91
N ARG A 122 -8.40 -20.06 10.86
CA ARG A 122 -8.50 -21.43 10.33
C ARG A 122 -8.56 -21.50 8.80
N TYR A 123 -9.28 -20.57 8.15
CA TYR A 123 -9.61 -20.69 6.73
C TYR A 123 -9.14 -19.50 5.86
N GLY A 124 -8.72 -18.40 6.48
CA GLY A 124 -8.40 -17.14 5.79
C GLY A 124 -7.23 -17.27 4.83
N ASP A 125 -6.12 -17.86 5.27
CA ASP A 125 -4.92 -18.04 4.45
C ASP A 125 -5.18 -18.94 3.24
N ALA A 126 -5.81 -20.10 3.46
CA ALA A 126 -6.15 -21.03 2.39
C ALA A 126 -7.06 -20.37 1.34
N THR A 127 -8.02 -19.57 1.80
CA THR A 127 -8.91 -18.81 0.91
C THR A 127 -8.15 -17.75 0.12
N ALA A 128 -7.26 -17.00 0.77
CA ALA A 128 -6.46 -15.97 0.12
C ALA A 128 -5.52 -16.57 -0.94
N GLN A 129 -4.88 -17.70 -0.63
CA GLN A 129 -4.01 -18.44 -1.56
C GLN A 129 -4.78 -19.02 -2.76
N LEU A 130 -5.99 -19.56 -2.52
CA LEU A 130 -6.88 -20.03 -3.57
C LEU A 130 -7.27 -18.90 -4.53
N CYS A 131 -7.60 -17.73 -4.00
CA CYS A 131 -7.94 -16.59 -4.84
C CYS A 131 -6.72 -16.03 -5.58
N ASP A 132 -5.56 -15.98 -4.93
CA ASP A 132 -4.32 -15.57 -5.57
C ASP A 132 -3.93 -16.47 -6.73
N SER A 133 -4.11 -17.79 -6.61
CA SER A 133 -3.80 -18.73 -7.71
C SER A 133 -4.72 -18.53 -8.92
N LYS A 134 -5.99 -18.15 -8.70
CA LYS A 134 -6.96 -17.84 -9.76
C LYS A 134 -6.75 -16.46 -10.38
N CYS A 135 -6.43 -15.46 -9.55
CA CYS A 135 -6.40 -14.05 -9.96
C CYS A 135 -4.99 -13.51 -10.19
N HIS A 136 -3.96 -14.33 -9.97
CA HIS A 136 -2.54 -14.01 -10.18
C HIS A 136 -2.06 -12.75 -9.46
N GLY A 137 -2.57 -12.49 -8.24
CA GLY A 137 -2.33 -11.25 -7.50
C GLY A 137 -0.84 -10.99 -7.25
N ARG A 138 -0.15 -11.93 -6.58
CA ARG A 138 1.29 -11.83 -6.29
C ARG A 138 2.14 -11.82 -7.56
N ALA A 139 1.75 -12.60 -8.57
CA ALA A 139 2.46 -12.63 -9.84
C ALA A 139 2.39 -11.26 -10.54
N ASN A 140 1.23 -10.61 -10.56
CA ASN A 140 1.07 -9.28 -11.16
C ASN A 140 1.76 -8.17 -10.34
N VAL A 141 1.78 -8.26 -9.00
CA VAL A 141 2.61 -7.35 -8.18
C VAL A 141 4.10 -7.53 -8.47
N THR A 142 4.56 -8.78 -8.58
CA THR A 142 5.96 -9.09 -8.92
C THR A 142 6.32 -8.55 -10.29
N ALA A 143 5.46 -8.78 -11.30
CA ALA A 143 5.66 -8.25 -12.65
C ALA A 143 5.68 -6.72 -12.69
N PHE A 144 4.81 -6.06 -11.92
CA PHE A 144 4.79 -4.61 -11.79
C PHE A 144 6.11 -4.09 -11.18
N LEU A 145 6.54 -4.64 -10.05
CA LEU A 145 7.76 -4.18 -9.36
C LEU A 145 9.04 -4.47 -10.15
N ASN A 146 9.05 -5.53 -10.95
CA ASN A 146 10.19 -5.88 -11.80
C ASN A 146 10.19 -5.13 -13.15
N SER A 147 9.15 -4.36 -13.47
CA SER A 147 9.12 -3.57 -14.70
C SER A 147 10.25 -2.53 -14.70
N PRO A 148 11.07 -2.44 -15.76
CA PRO A 148 12.14 -1.43 -15.86
C PRO A 148 11.61 0.00 -15.73
N ALA A 149 10.38 0.27 -16.18
CA ALA A 149 9.76 1.58 -16.04
C ALA A 149 9.47 1.93 -14.57
N ILE A 150 9.00 0.96 -13.78
CA ILE A 150 8.73 1.15 -12.35
C ILE A 150 10.02 1.28 -11.55
N VAL A 151 11.03 0.48 -11.85
CA VAL A 151 12.35 0.62 -11.24
C VAL A 151 12.96 1.99 -11.54
N ARG A 152 12.83 2.48 -12.78
CA ARG A 152 13.26 3.84 -13.15
C ARG A 152 12.45 4.91 -12.42
N ALA A 153 11.13 4.77 -12.36
CA ALA A 153 10.26 5.70 -11.62
C ALA A 153 10.70 5.83 -10.15
N ALA A 154 11.00 4.72 -9.49
CA ALA A 154 11.48 4.70 -8.11
C ALA A 154 12.84 5.39 -7.95
N LYS A 155 13.78 5.17 -8.87
CA LYS A 155 15.11 5.82 -8.85
C LYS A 155 15.01 7.34 -9.06
N MET A 156 14.05 7.80 -9.85
CA MET A 156 13.80 9.23 -10.09
C MET A 156 12.99 9.90 -8.98
N GLY A 157 12.59 9.16 -7.94
CA GLY A 157 11.77 9.70 -6.85
C GLY A 157 10.30 9.91 -7.21
N GLY A 158 9.80 9.24 -8.25
CA GLY A 158 8.40 9.21 -8.64
C GLY A 158 8.16 9.39 -10.14
N ASN A 159 7.24 8.63 -10.71
CA ASN A 159 6.66 8.90 -12.04
C ASN A 159 5.26 8.30 -12.13
N LEU A 160 4.23 9.10 -11.82
CA LEU A 160 2.85 8.63 -11.78
C LEU A 160 2.32 8.17 -13.14
N LEU A 161 2.81 8.74 -14.25
CA LEU A 161 2.42 8.29 -15.59
C LEU A 161 2.96 6.89 -15.87
N ALA A 162 4.25 6.66 -15.58
CA ALA A 162 4.85 5.33 -15.71
C ALA A 162 4.18 4.32 -14.78
N VAL A 163 3.84 4.70 -13.55
CA VAL A 163 3.06 3.83 -12.65
C VAL A 163 1.73 3.48 -13.28
N ASN A 164 0.96 4.48 -13.71
CA ASN A 164 -0.36 4.31 -14.29
C ASN A 164 -0.38 3.36 -15.50
N ASP A 165 0.59 3.50 -16.41
CA ASP A 165 0.68 2.69 -17.63
C ASP A 165 0.95 1.20 -17.34
N HIS A 166 1.45 0.90 -16.14
CA HIS A 166 1.72 -0.46 -15.67
C HIS A 166 0.71 -0.98 -14.63
N LEU A 167 -0.30 -0.19 -14.22
CA LEU A 167 -1.28 -0.61 -13.21
C LEU A 167 -2.25 -1.68 -13.70
N GLY A 168 -2.45 -1.81 -15.01
CA GLY A 168 -3.57 -2.59 -15.52
C GLY A 168 -3.58 -4.06 -15.12
N GLY A 169 -2.42 -4.72 -15.01
CA GLY A 169 -2.33 -6.09 -14.47
C GLY A 169 -2.76 -6.18 -13.00
N LEU A 170 -2.35 -5.19 -12.19
CA LEU A 170 -2.77 -5.09 -10.78
C LEU A 170 -4.27 -4.88 -10.65
N CYS A 171 -4.84 -4.02 -11.48
CA CYS A 171 -6.27 -3.73 -11.45
C CYS A 171 -7.12 -4.93 -11.91
N SER A 172 -6.67 -5.68 -12.93
CA SER A 172 -7.29 -6.95 -13.29
C SER A 172 -7.26 -7.96 -12.15
N SER A 173 -6.10 -8.14 -11.50
CA SER A 173 -6.01 -9.02 -10.33
C SER A 173 -6.92 -8.56 -9.21
N PHE A 174 -6.94 -7.27 -8.90
CA PHE A 174 -7.76 -6.75 -7.81
C PHE A 174 -9.25 -6.92 -8.10
N ASN A 175 -9.70 -6.63 -9.33
CA ASN A 175 -11.08 -6.82 -9.76
C ASN A 175 -11.52 -8.29 -9.68
N CYS A 176 -10.60 -9.24 -9.85
CA CYS A 176 -10.83 -10.69 -9.67
C CYS A 176 -10.77 -11.11 -8.20
N MET A 177 -9.81 -10.61 -7.43
CA MET A 177 -9.56 -11.00 -6.04
C MET A 177 -10.73 -10.64 -5.14
N LEU A 178 -11.34 -9.47 -5.33
CA LEU A 178 -12.48 -9.02 -4.53
C LEU A 178 -13.66 -10.00 -4.56
N PRO A 179 -14.27 -10.34 -5.72
CA PRO A 179 -15.34 -11.33 -5.78
C PRO A 179 -14.91 -12.70 -5.25
N CYS A 180 -13.71 -13.16 -5.62
CA CYS A 180 -13.23 -14.47 -5.17
C CYS A 180 -13.14 -14.54 -3.65
N ALA A 181 -12.44 -13.58 -3.03
CA ALA A 181 -12.27 -13.57 -1.59
C ALA A 181 -13.62 -13.42 -0.86
N THR A 182 -14.51 -12.57 -1.36
CA THR A 182 -15.85 -12.42 -0.78
C THR A 182 -16.65 -13.72 -0.84
N ALA A 183 -16.70 -14.38 -2.01
CA ALA A 183 -17.47 -15.60 -2.19
C ALA A 183 -16.87 -16.77 -1.39
N GLU A 184 -15.57 -17.02 -1.52
CA GLU A 184 -14.92 -18.15 -0.86
C GLU A 184 -14.88 -17.99 0.67
N LEU A 185 -14.61 -16.79 1.19
CA LEU A 185 -14.67 -16.57 2.65
C LEU A 185 -16.07 -16.77 3.18
N ASN A 186 -17.12 -16.32 2.48
CA ASN A 186 -18.50 -16.48 2.95
C ASN A 186 -18.96 -17.94 2.98
N LYS A 187 -18.34 -18.85 2.20
CA LYS A 187 -18.64 -20.30 2.26
C LYS A 187 -18.18 -20.93 3.57
N VAL A 188 -17.03 -20.50 4.10
CA VAL A 188 -16.35 -21.11 5.25
C VAL A 188 -16.48 -20.31 6.54
N CYS A 189 -16.60 -18.99 6.41
CA CYS A 189 -16.73 -18.02 7.49
C CYS A 189 -17.88 -17.04 7.15
N PRO A 190 -19.12 -17.33 7.61
CA PRO A 190 -20.27 -16.50 7.31
C PRO A 190 -20.03 -15.01 7.56
N LEU A 191 -20.48 -14.18 6.62
CA LEU A 191 -20.33 -12.71 6.61
C LEU A 191 -18.89 -12.16 6.55
N SER A 192 -17.87 -13.01 6.67
CA SER A 192 -16.47 -12.55 6.70
C SER A 192 -16.02 -12.03 5.35
N GLY A 193 -16.53 -12.59 4.25
CA GLY A 193 -16.23 -12.08 2.91
C GLY A 193 -16.75 -10.66 2.67
N TRP A 194 -17.92 -10.33 3.23
CA TRP A 194 -18.48 -8.97 3.16
C TRP A 194 -17.73 -7.99 4.06
N LEU A 195 -17.34 -8.43 5.25
CA LEU A 195 -16.49 -7.64 6.14
C LEU A 195 -15.15 -7.29 5.47
N THR A 196 -14.48 -8.29 4.88
CA THR A 196 -13.22 -8.10 4.15
C THR A 196 -13.40 -7.15 2.97
N LEU A 197 -14.48 -7.30 2.18
CA LEU A 197 -14.77 -6.40 1.06
C LEU A 197 -14.95 -4.95 1.52
N ASP A 198 -15.72 -4.73 2.59
CA ASP A 198 -15.95 -3.39 3.14
C ASP A 198 -14.64 -2.71 3.62
N ILE A 199 -13.73 -3.51 4.21
CA ILE A 199 -12.41 -3.05 4.63
C ILE A 199 -11.53 -2.71 3.43
N LEU A 200 -11.44 -3.60 2.44
CA LEU A 200 -10.55 -3.45 1.28
C LEU A 200 -10.96 -2.32 0.33
N LEU A 201 -12.27 -2.02 0.23
CA LEU A 201 -12.76 -0.94 -0.62
C LEU A 201 -12.60 0.46 -0.01
N GLN A 202 -12.22 0.57 1.26
CA GLN A 202 -12.15 1.87 1.95
C GLN A 202 -11.24 2.91 1.26
N PRO A 203 -10.02 2.58 0.77
CA PRO A 203 -9.15 3.54 0.11
C PRO A 203 -9.73 4.03 -1.21
N MET A 204 -10.41 3.14 -1.93
CA MET A 204 -11.08 3.46 -3.20
C MET A 204 -12.25 4.41 -3.00
N GLU A 205 -13.02 4.21 -1.93
CA GLU A 205 -14.11 5.11 -1.55
C GLU A 205 -13.58 6.50 -1.18
N ALA A 206 -12.54 6.56 -0.37
CA ALA A 206 -11.90 7.83 -0.01
C ALA A 206 -11.35 8.56 -1.25
N VAL A 207 -10.70 7.87 -2.17
CA VAL A 207 -10.22 8.45 -3.44
C VAL A 207 -11.38 8.92 -4.30
N SER A 208 -12.46 8.15 -4.40
CA SER A 208 -13.65 8.54 -5.17
C SER A 208 -14.28 9.81 -4.61
N GLU A 209 -14.37 9.96 -3.29
CA GLU A 209 -14.89 11.17 -2.65
C GLU A 209 -13.99 12.39 -2.87
N MET A 210 -12.68 12.20 -2.89
CA MET A 210 -11.76 13.27 -3.29
C MET A 210 -11.95 13.67 -4.75
N LEU A 211 -12.06 12.69 -5.65
CA LEU A 211 -12.24 12.94 -7.07
C LEU A 211 -13.58 13.64 -7.34
N LEU A 212 -14.64 13.36 -6.59
CA LEU A 212 -15.92 14.07 -6.69
C LEU A 212 -15.77 15.57 -6.38
N LYS A 213 -14.91 15.93 -5.42
CA LYS A 213 -14.62 17.32 -5.03
C LYS A 213 -13.54 17.98 -5.89
N ALA A 214 -12.85 17.23 -6.74
CA ALA A 214 -11.77 17.75 -7.56
C ALA A 214 -12.29 18.65 -8.71
N PRO A 215 -11.47 19.61 -9.17
CA PRO A 215 -11.71 20.36 -10.40
C PRO A 215 -11.96 19.46 -11.62
N LEU A 216 -12.74 19.95 -12.58
CA LEU A 216 -13.07 19.21 -13.83
C LEU A 216 -11.82 18.75 -14.59
N SER A 217 -10.78 19.59 -14.65
CA SER A 217 -9.50 19.25 -15.30
C SER A 217 -8.85 17.99 -14.71
N ILE A 218 -8.89 17.81 -13.38
CA ILE A 218 -8.36 16.62 -12.71
C ILE A 218 -9.24 15.41 -12.99
N LYS A 219 -10.57 15.57 -12.94
CA LYS A 219 -11.52 14.49 -13.27
C LYS A 219 -11.31 13.98 -14.70
N ASP A 220 -11.19 14.90 -15.65
CA ASP A 220 -10.98 14.57 -17.07
C ASP A 220 -9.62 13.92 -17.29
N PHE A 221 -8.58 14.42 -16.63
CA PHE A 221 -7.25 13.84 -16.68
C PHE A 221 -7.26 12.39 -16.17
N VAL A 222 -7.85 12.15 -14.99
CA VAL A 222 -7.97 10.81 -14.41
C VAL A 222 -8.81 9.90 -15.31
N ALA A 223 -9.95 10.37 -15.83
CA ALA A 223 -10.80 9.56 -16.71
C ALA A 223 -10.08 9.17 -18.03
N LYS A 224 -9.26 10.07 -18.59
CA LYS A 224 -8.48 9.82 -19.81
C LYS A 224 -7.25 8.94 -19.57
N LYS A 225 -6.55 9.15 -18.46
CA LYS A 225 -5.25 8.50 -18.21
C LYS A 225 -5.36 7.21 -17.44
N LEU A 226 -6.31 7.07 -16.52
CA LEU A 226 -6.46 5.86 -15.74
C LEU A 226 -6.76 4.66 -16.65
N ASP A 227 -5.97 3.59 -16.50
CA ASP A 227 -6.19 2.34 -17.22
C ASP A 227 -7.66 1.90 -17.04
N ARG A 228 -8.31 1.50 -18.14
CA ARG A 228 -9.73 1.13 -18.15
C ARG A 228 -10.04 0.05 -17.11
N ARG A 229 -9.10 -0.87 -16.87
CA ARG A 229 -9.21 -1.95 -15.88
C ARG A 229 -9.24 -1.44 -14.45
N CYS A 230 -8.74 -0.23 -14.18
CA CYS A 230 -8.73 0.37 -12.85
C CYS A 230 -9.95 1.25 -12.57
N ARG A 231 -10.82 1.50 -13.55
CA ARG A 231 -11.90 2.50 -13.41
C ARG A 231 -12.91 2.15 -12.32
N PHE A 232 -13.14 0.86 -12.05
CA PHE A 232 -14.04 0.44 -10.96
C PHE A 232 -13.58 0.95 -9.59
N ALA A 233 -12.26 1.13 -9.40
CA ALA A 233 -11.65 1.56 -8.14
C ALA A 233 -11.85 3.04 -7.83
N ILE A 234 -12.34 3.84 -8.77
CA ILE A 234 -12.56 5.29 -8.57
C ILE A 234 -14.02 5.71 -8.77
N GLN A 235 -14.88 4.79 -9.23
CA GLN A 235 -16.29 5.04 -9.48
C GLN A 235 -17.14 4.57 -8.29
N LYS A 236 -17.77 5.52 -7.60
CA LYS A 236 -18.64 5.23 -6.44
C LYS A 236 -19.77 4.23 -6.78
N SER A 237 -20.34 4.33 -7.98
CA SER A 237 -21.37 3.40 -8.46
C SER A 237 -20.87 1.96 -8.53
N GLU A 238 -19.66 1.73 -9.06
CA GLU A 238 -19.09 0.39 -9.19
C GLU A 238 -18.76 -0.21 -7.82
N MET A 239 -18.24 0.58 -6.88
CA MET A 239 -18.02 0.11 -5.51
C MET A 239 -19.33 -0.28 -4.80
N ILE A 240 -20.41 0.46 -5.04
CA ILE A 240 -21.74 0.10 -4.51
C ILE A 240 -22.23 -1.21 -5.11
N LYS A 241 -22.00 -1.46 -6.41
CA LYS A 241 -22.32 -2.74 -7.06
C LYS A 241 -21.56 -3.90 -6.42
N LEU A 242 -20.25 -3.74 -6.21
CA LEU A 242 -19.42 -4.76 -5.54
C LEU A 242 -19.96 -5.10 -4.14
N ARG A 243 -20.32 -4.10 -3.33
CA ARG A 243 -20.90 -4.30 -1.99
C ARG A 243 -22.27 -4.98 -2.01
N LYS A 244 -22.99 -4.92 -3.12
CA LYS A 244 -24.26 -5.63 -3.34
C LYS A 244 -24.08 -7.02 -3.95
N GLY A 245 -22.84 -7.45 -4.17
CA GLY A 245 -22.53 -8.74 -4.82
C GLY A 245 -22.70 -8.75 -6.33
N GLN A 246 -22.83 -7.57 -6.94
CA GLN A 246 -22.92 -7.42 -8.39
C GLN A 246 -21.50 -7.36 -8.96
N PHE A 247 -20.90 -8.54 -9.13
CA PHE A 247 -19.54 -8.68 -9.64
C PHE A 247 -19.55 -8.83 -11.17
N ASN A 248 -18.73 -8.03 -11.86
CA ASN A 248 -18.50 -8.18 -13.29
C ASN A 248 -17.41 -9.22 -13.50
N TYR A 249 -17.78 -10.45 -13.85
CA TYR A 249 -16.84 -11.46 -14.31
C TYR A 249 -16.40 -11.06 -15.73
N SER A 250 -15.22 -10.44 -15.83
CA SER A 250 -14.60 -10.07 -17.11
C SER A 250 -13.67 -11.18 -17.55
#